data_AF-A0A653HIC6-F1
#
_entry.id   AF-A0A653HIC6-F1
#
_cell.length_a   1.000
_cell.length_b   1.000
_cell.length_c   1.000
_cell.angle_alpha   90.00
_cell.angle_beta   90.00
_cell.angle_gamma   90.00
#
_symmetry.space_group_name_H-M   'P 1'
#
loop_
_entity.id
_entity.type
_entity.pdbx_description
1 polymer ?
#
loop_
_entity_poly.entity_id
_entity_poly.type
_entity_poly.pdbx_seq_one_letter_code
_entity_poly.pdbx_strand_id
1 'polypeptide(L)'
;MFYLDTSNFLYVGGCFLASVCALCMCRNRELFPHISENKSIGHLYRLLNIHKYESFNIIVQLHFLNLKFSDDSASKYMVHIKVGNRYSYTQYCKQYMNKVHIEERKNLSIKQNNTTLTLELYKKGTLKNTFVGSAEIHIYNDIIQKLFPNNVYFNILNKNQIVATICMSFYYINLDCIKKEDQIYTSLFIETIISVQNNELKNNEKIEQLINEGMEPFQAIKQMDIIIYKNISSLAIEDKIRLFSKILNGFLLHSNFYIKRFYNKYYFYLHFFKGKFYWCYYDEQDDAKVDNNRIGYIRLEYVINVYSDVHSHKYFYIKYKKKGERKENYMYLKTMDRDRNIWVNIIHDFIILISNYKKEKKKKKKNEVKELTNGDIEKNKGPKEGLKEGLKEGLEEGLEEDFKEDFREDLQEELREADKIDKKISRFLSEQYSMKSKYLDKKNDIDTLSNVGDDNKNRHSLDLANIIKDMSKNMNNYSD
;
A
#
# COMPACT_ATOMS: atom_id res chain seq x y z
N MET A 1 -20.62 -6.67 -79.04
CA MET A 1 -20.87 -7.58 -77.92
C MET A 1 -19.85 -7.24 -76.85
N PHE A 2 -20.23 -6.48 -75.82
CA PHE A 2 -19.31 -6.06 -74.75
C PHE A 2 -19.08 -7.25 -73.84
N TYR A 3 -17.85 -7.78 -73.84
CA TYR A 3 -17.44 -8.85 -72.95
C TYR A 3 -17.17 -8.24 -71.57
N LEU A 4 -18.15 -8.34 -70.68
CA LEU A 4 -17.98 -7.94 -69.28
C LEU A 4 -17.23 -9.07 -68.56
N ASP A 5 -15.96 -8.80 -68.26
CA ASP A 5 -15.09 -9.71 -67.53
C ASP A 5 -15.67 -9.95 -66.12
N THR A 6 -15.87 -11.22 -65.76
CA THR A 6 -16.52 -11.65 -64.51
C THR A 6 -15.74 -11.19 -63.27
N SER A 7 -14.44 -10.96 -63.43
CA SER A 7 -13.54 -10.34 -62.44
C SER A 7 -13.99 -8.93 -62.04
N ASN A 8 -14.48 -8.12 -62.98
CA ASN A 8 -14.93 -6.76 -62.73
C ASN A 8 -16.27 -6.72 -61.97
N PHE A 9 -17.18 -7.67 -62.23
CA PHE A 9 -18.43 -7.78 -61.46
C PHE A 9 -18.18 -8.19 -60.01
N LEU A 10 -17.24 -9.10 -59.77
CA LEU A 10 -16.83 -9.48 -58.42
C LEU A 10 -16.16 -8.32 -57.68
N TYR A 11 -15.34 -7.53 -58.36
CA TYR A 11 -14.67 -6.37 -57.78
C TYR A 11 -15.67 -5.26 -57.42
N VAL A 12 -16.58 -4.92 -58.34
CA VAL A 12 -17.65 -3.92 -58.09
C VAL A 12 -18.60 -4.40 -57.00
N GLY A 13 -18.98 -5.68 -57.00
CA GLY A 13 -19.79 -6.27 -55.95
C GLY A 13 -19.10 -6.22 -54.58
N GLY A 14 -17.80 -6.51 -54.52
CA GLY A 14 -16.98 -6.41 -53.31
C GLY A 14 -16.87 -4.97 -52.80
N CYS A 15 -16.64 -3.99 -53.67
CA CYS A 15 -16.62 -2.56 -53.30
C CYS A 15 -17.99 -2.07 -52.80
N PHE A 16 -19.09 -2.52 -53.42
CA PHE A 16 -20.44 -2.19 -52.95
C PHE A 16 -20.71 -2.81 -51.57
N LEU A 17 -20.35 -4.08 -51.37
CA LEU A 17 -20.53 -4.74 -50.08
C LEU A 17 -19.70 -4.03 -48.99
N ALA A 18 -18.44 -3.70 -49.29
CA ALA A 18 -17.56 -2.98 -48.37
C ALA A 18 -18.11 -1.58 -48.04
N SER A 19 -18.66 -0.86 -49.03
CA SER A 19 -19.28 0.46 -48.84
C SER A 19 -20.54 0.38 -47.97
N VAL A 20 -21.42 -0.61 -48.22
CA VAL A 20 -22.62 -0.86 -47.40
C VAL A 20 -22.23 -1.26 -45.97
N CYS A 21 -21.23 -2.12 -45.81
CA CYS A 21 -20.69 -2.48 -44.49
C CYS A 21 -20.10 -1.26 -43.76
N ALA A 22 -19.34 -0.41 -44.46
CA ALA A 22 -18.77 0.81 -43.88
C ALA A 22 -19.87 1.81 -43.48
N LEU A 23 -20.89 2.00 -44.31
CA LEU A 23 -22.04 2.85 -44.00
C LEU A 23 -22.85 2.31 -42.81
N CYS A 24 -23.08 1.01 -42.75
CA CYS A 24 -23.72 0.35 -41.59
C CYS A 24 -22.88 0.52 -40.32
N MET A 25 -21.56 0.38 -40.41
CA MET A 25 -20.65 0.62 -39.28
C MET A 25 -20.64 2.07 -38.82
N CYS A 26 -20.63 3.02 -39.76
CA CYS A 26 -20.69 4.45 -39.46
C CYS A 26 -22.02 4.86 -38.83
N ARG A 27 -23.14 4.32 -39.33
CA ARG A 27 -24.49 4.62 -38.82
C ARG A 27 -24.73 4.01 -37.44
N ASN A 28 -24.21 2.82 -37.18
CA ASN A 28 -24.35 2.12 -35.91
C ASN A 28 -23.10 2.23 -35.03
N ARG A 29 -22.29 3.28 -35.21
CA ARG A 29 -21.00 3.44 -34.53
C ARG A 29 -21.11 3.35 -33.00
N GLU A 30 -22.23 3.78 -32.43
CA GLU A 30 -22.51 3.72 -30.99
C GLU A 30 -22.79 2.28 -30.48
N LEU A 31 -23.20 1.37 -31.37
CA LEU A 31 -23.43 -0.04 -31.05
C LEU A 31 -22.14 -0.88 -31.12
N PHE A 32 -21.08 -0.35 -31.74
CA PHE A 32 -19.79 -1.01 -31.76
C PHE A 32 -19.00 -0.66 -30.50
N PRO A 33 -18.50 -1.68 -29.76
CA PRO A 33 -17.65 -1.42 -28.60
C PRO A 33 -16.41 -0.65 -29.04
N HIS A 34 -15.95 0.27 -28.21
CA HIS A 34 -14.74 1.02 -28.52
C HIS A 34 -13.58 0.04 -28.77
N ILE A 35 -12.63 0.39 -29.65
CA ILE A 35 -11.47 -0.49 -29.96
C ILE A 35 -10.71 -0.89 -28.68
N SER A 36 -10.75 -0.02 -27.67
CA SER A 36 -10.14 -0.24 -26.34
C SER A 36 -10.99 -1.07 -25.36
N GLU A 37 -12.26 -1.28 -25.66
CA GLU A 37 -13.20 -2.07 -24.84
C GLU A 37 -13.26 -3.53 -25.33
N ASN A 38 -13.02 -3.77 -26.62
CA ASN A 38 -12.96 -5.11 -27.19
C ASN A 38 -11.50 -5.53 -27.49
N LYS A 39 -10.98 -6.46 -26.67
CA LYS A 39 -9.60 -6.96 -26.77
C LYS A 39 -9.28 -7.58 -28.13
N SER A 40 -10.22 -8.30 -28.75
CA SER A 40 -10.00 -8.99 -30.02
C SER A 40 -9.88 -7.99 -31.18
N ILE A 41 -10.77 -7.00 -31.22
CA ILE A 41 -10.70 -5.90 -32.21
C ILE A 41 -9.41 -5.11 -32.00
N GLY A 42 -9.11 -4.71 -30.76
CA GLY A 42 -7.87 -4.02 -30.44
C GLY A 42 -6.62 -4.79 -30.82
N HIS A 43 -6.62 -6.12 -30.67
CA HIS A 43 -5.52 -6.99 -31.10
C HIS A 43 -5.34 -6.98 -32.63
N LEU A 44 -6.43 -7.07 -33.40
CA LEU A 44 -6.37 -7.04 -34.86
C LEU A 44 -5.79 -5.71 -35.38
N TYR A 45 -6.16 -4.58 -34.78
CA TYR A 45 -5.57 -3.27 -35.12
C TYR A 45 -4.07 -3.19 -34.83
N ARG A 46 -3.57 -3.90 -33.81
CA ARG A 46 -2.12 -4.00 -33.54
C ARG A 46 -1.41 -4.93 -34.51
N LEU A 47 -2.03 -6.06 -34.85
CA LEU A 47 -1.50 -7.02 -35.82
C LEU A 47 -1.35 -6.37 -37.20
N LEU A 48 -2.31 -5.54 -37.60
CA LEU A 48 -2.24 -4.72 -38.83
C LEU A 48 -1.36 -3.47 -38.70
N ASN A 49 -0.68 -3.29 -37.56
CA ASN A 49 0.21 -2.17 -37.28
C ASN A 49 -0.43 -0.77 -37.35
N ILE A 50 -1.77 -0.70 -37.26
CA ILE A 50 -2.55 0.56 -37.25
C ILE A 50 -2.36 1.26 -35.90
N HIS A 51 -2.38 0.50 -34.81
CA HIS A 51 -2.14 1.00 -33.47
C HIS A 51 -0.94 0.31 -32.84
N LYS A 52 -0.14 1.05 -32.07
CA LYS A 52 1.14 0.55 -31.52
C LYS A 52 1.05 -0.02 -30.11
N TYR A 53 -0.04 0.23 -29.39
CA TYR A 53 -0.24 -0.21 -28.00
C TYR A 53 -1.72 -0.53 -27.75
N GLU A 54 -2.01 -1.24 -26.67
CA GLU A 54 -3.37 -1.41 -26.15
C GLU A 54 -3.72 -0.30 -25.16
N SER A 55 -4.94 -0.27 -24.62
CA SER A 55 -5.27 0.68 -23.55
C SER A 55 -4.45 0.40 -22.28
N PHE A 56 -3.99 1.45 -21.62
CA PHE A 56 -3.23 1.34 -20.37
C PHE A 56 -3.44 2.53 -19.45
N ASN A 57 -3.04 2.38 -18.19
CA ASN A 57 -3.02 3.46 -17.22
C ASN A 57 -1.60 4.00 -17.07
N ILE A 58 -1.49 5.31 -16.98
CA ILE A 58 -0.24 6.03 -16.79
C ILE A 58 -0.39 6.99 -15.63
N ILE A 59 0.65 7.09 -14.80
CA ILE A 59 0.79 8.20 -13.86
C ILE A 59 1.71 9.23 -14.49
N VAL A 60 1.21 10.46 -14.57
CA VAL A 60 1.98 11.64 -14.97
C VAL A 60 2.27 12.45 -13.72
N GLN A 61 3.55 12.57 -13.35
CA GLN A 61 3.99 13.47 -12.28
C GLN A 61 4.47 14.78 -12.89
N LEU A 62 3.93 15.89 -12.40
CA LEU A 62 4.31 17.24 -12.78
C LEU A 62 5.13 17.84 -11.64
N HIS A 63 6.42 18.05 -11.88
CA HIS A 63 7.35 18.49 -10.83
C HIS A 63 7.30 20.01 -10.65
N PHE A 64 7.78 20.72 -11.67
CA PHE A 64 7.81 22.18 -11.68
C PHE A 64 7.74 22.74 -13.09
N LEU A 65 7.41 24.02 -13.15
CA LEU A 65 7.28 24.78 -14.37
C LEU A 65 8.17 26.02 -14.28
N ASN A 66 9.02 26.22 -15.29
CA ASN A 66 9.84 27.43 -15.41
C ASN A 66 9.21 28.34 -16.46
N LEU A 67 8.83 29.54 -16.03
CA LEU A 67 8.25 30.58 -16.89
C LEU A 67 9.39 31.36 -17.55
N LYS A 68 9.27 31.61 -18.85
CA LYS A 68 10.27 32.39 -19.61
C LYS A 68 9.93 33.89 -19.69
N PHE A 69 8.87 34.30 -19.01
CA PHE A 69 8.44 35.69 -18.92
C PHE A 69 8.38 36.12 -17.45
N SER A 70 8.65 37.39 -17.20
CA SER A 70 8.46 37.99 -15.88
C SER A 70 6.98 38.27 -15.65
N ASP A 71 6.45 37.78 -14.53
CA ASP A 71 5.07 38.02 -14.11
C ASP A 71 5.05 38.28 -12.59
N ASP A 72 3.97 38.85 -12.07
CA ASP A 72 3.84 39.21 -10.66
C ASP A 72 3.98 37.98 -9.76
N SER A 73 4.81 38.07 -8.72
CA SER A 73 5.04 36.96 -7.77
C SER A 73 3.77 36.41 -7.10
N ALA A 74 2.66 37.16 -7.14
CA ALA A 74 1.35 36.75 -6.65
C ALA A 74 0.54 35.88 -7.64
N SER A 75 0.93 35.85 -8.93
CA SER A 75 0.26 35.10 -10.00
C SER A 75 0.22 33.60 -9.69
N LYS A 76 -0.92 32.98 -9.98
CA LYS A 76 -1.14 31.54 -9.83
C LYS A 76 -1.36 30.89 -11.18
N TYR A 77 -0.81 29.70 -11.35
CA TYR A 77 -0.91 28.92 -12.59
C TYR A 77 -1.51 27.56 -12.32
N MET A 78 -2.20 27.02 -13.32
CA MET A 78 -2.68 25.63 -13.35
C MET A 78 -2.32 25.01 -14.69
N VAL A 79 -2.10 23.70 -14.69
CA VAL A 79 -1.82 22.91 -15.89
C VAL A 79 -3.02 21.99 -16.12
N HIS A 80 -3.56 22.04 -17.34
CA HIS A 80 -4.53 21.08 -17.82
C HIS A 80 -3.80 20.01 -18.63
N ILE A 81 -4.19 18.75 -18.39
CA ILE A 81 -3.71 17.58 -19.11
C ILE A 81 -4.90 16.97 -19.81
N LYS A 82 -4.82 16.88 -21.13
CA LYS A 82 -5.89 16.36 -21.99
C LYS A 82 -5.39 15.13 -22.73
N VAL A 83 -6.19 14.07 -22.67
CA VAL A 83 -5.99 12.85 -23.47
C VAL A 83 -7.33 12.48 -24.09
N GLY A 84 -7.43 12.59 -25.42
CA GLY A 84 -8.70 12.45 -26.14
C GLY A 84 -9.75 13.43 -25.59
N ASN A 85 -10.85 12.87 -25.05
CA ASN A 85 -11.96 13.65 -24.49
C ASN A 85 -11.87 13.81 -22.96
N ARG A 86 -10.82 13.29 -22.32
CA ARG A 86 -10.65 13.36 -20.86
C ARG A 86 -9.72 14.50 -20.50
N TYR A 87 -10.07 15.20 -19.43
CA TYR A 87 -9.29 16.29 -18.87
C TYR A 87 -8.92 15.99 -17.43
N SER A 88 -7.72 16.37 -17.05
CA SER A 88 -7.23 16.39 -15.68
C SER A 88 -6.56 17.74 -15.44
N TYR A 89 -6.66 18.28 -14.23
CA TYR A 89 -6.12 19.60 -13.92
C TYR A 89 -5.32 19.55 -12.63
N THR A 90 -4.22 20.31 -12.59
CA THR A 90 -3.50 20.60 -11.36
C THR A 90 -4.20 21.68 -10.57
N GLN A 91 -3.77 21.89 -9.34
CA GLN A 91 -4.20 23.04 -8.57
C GLN A 91 -3.51 24.32 -9.01
N TYR A 92 -4.02 25.42 -8.49
CA TYR A 92 -3.43 26.74 -8.65
C TYR A 92 -2.19 26.90 -7.77
N CYS A 93 -1.02 26.81 -8.38
CA CYS A 93 0.26 27.01 -7.70
C CYS A 93 0.76 28.44 -7.92
N LYS A 94 1.24 29.08 -6.85
CA LYS A 94 1.90 30.39 -6.93
C LYS A 94 3.27 30.23 -7.56
N GLN A 95 3.69 31.22 -8.36
CA GLN A 95 5.07 31.30 -8.81
C GLN A 95 5.99 31.92 -7.74
N TYR A 96 7.26 31.53 -7.78
CA TYR A 96 8.34 32.13 -7.03
C TYR A 96 9.58 32.18 -7.93
N MET A 97 10.12 33.37 -8.18
CA MET A 97 11.28 33.55 -9.08
C MET A 97 11.12 32.86 -10.44
N ASN A 98 9.99 33.09 -11.12
CA ASN A 98 9.62 32.45 -12.40
C ASN A 98 9.54 30.91 -12.37
N LYS A 99 9.56 30.31 -11.18
CA LYS A 99 9.41 28.86 -10.99
C LYS A 99 8.13 28.56 -10.23
N VAL A 100 7.32 27.64 -10.76
CA VAL A 100 6.10 27.15 -10.11
C VAL A 100 6.34 25.71 -9.69
N HIS A 101 6.35 25.46 -8.38
CA HIS A 101 6.45 24.12 -7.82
C HIS A 101 5.06 23.49 -7.74
N ILE A 102 4.85 22.40 -8.50
CA ILE A 102 3.58 21.70 -8.61
C ILE A 102 3.62 20.43 -7.74
N GLU A 103 4.54 19.50 -8.04
CA GLU A 103 4.67 18.17 -7.41
C GLU A 103 3.35 17.41 -7.26
N GLU A 104 2.52 17.44 -8.31
CA GLU A 104 1.25 16.71 -8.36
C GLU A 104 1.33 15.51 -9.30
N ARG A 105 0.60 14.44 -8.97
CA ARG A 105 0.44 13.26 -9.83
C ARG A 105 -0.98 13.16 -10.35
N LYS A 106 -1.11 12.81 -11.63
CA LYS A 106 -2.39 12.58 -12.30
C LYS A 106 -2.41 11.20 -12.93
N ASN A 107 -3.41 10.41 -12.53
CA ASN A 107 -3.66 9.09 -13.09
C ASN A 107 -4.52 9.27 -14.34
N LEU A 108 -4.02 8.82 -15.49
CA LEU A 108 -4.71 8.93 -16.76
C LEU A 108 -4.88 7.53 -17.35
N SER A 109 -6.03 7.31 -17.98
CA SER A 109 -6.30 6.10 -18.76
C SER A 109 -6.19 6.44 -20.23
N ILE A 110 -5.16 5.89 -20.88
CA ILE A 110 -4.85 6.04 -22.29
C ILE A 110 -5.63 4.99 -23.07
N LYS A 111 -6.48 5.44 -24.01
CA LYS A 111 -7.13 4.54 -24.96
C LYS A 111 -6.17 4.23 -26.10
N GLN A 112 -6.34 3.05 -26.70
CA GLN A 112 -5.50 2.54 -27.78
C GLN A 112 -5.41 3.49 -29.00
N ASN A 113 -6.42 4.33 -29.25
CA ASN A 113 -6.44 5.29 -30.36
C ASN A 113 -5.98 6.71 -29.98
N ASN A 114 -5.66 6.98 -28.71
CA ASN A 114 -5.14 8.29 -28.32
C ASN A 114 -3.68 8.36 -28.72
N THR A 115 -3.30 9.26 -29.60
CA THR A 115 -1.91 9.40 -30.10
C THR A 115 -1.11 10.47 -29.37
N THR A 116 -1.79 11.47 -28.83
CA THR A 116 -1.19 12.64 -28.17
C THR A 116 -1.79 12.90 -26.80
N LEU A 117 -0.94 13.44 -25.93
CA LEU A 117 -1.31 14.04 -24.65
C LEU A 117 -1.02 15.55 -24.77
N THR A 118 -2.04 16.37 -24.59
CA THR A 118 -1.92 17.83 -24.68
C THR A 118 -1.85 18.43 -23.28
N LEU A 119 -0.88 19.32 -23.09
CA LEU A 119 -0.77 20.15 -21.89
C LEU A 119 -1.17 21.57 -22.24
N GLU A 120 -2.00 22.18 -21.41
CA GLU A 120 -2.39 23.57 -21.57
C GLU A 120 -2.12 24.30 -20.26
N LEU A 121 -1.33 25.38 -20.34
CA LEU A 121 -0.99 26.21 -19.20
C LEU A 121 -1.96 27.38 -19.12
N TYR A 122 -2.52 27.59 -17.92
CA TYR A 122 -3.42 28.70 -17.65
C TYR A 122 -2.93 29.51 -16.45
N LYS A 123 -3.06 30.84 -16.57
CA LYS A 123 -2.90 31.77 -15.45
C LYS A 123 -4.27 32.09 -14.85
N LYS A 124 -4.34 32.11 -13.53
CA LYS A 124 -5.56 32.43 -12.78
C LYS A 124 -5.92 33.90 -12.99
N GLY A 125 -7.08 34.16 -13.57
CA GLY A 125 -7.67 35.50 -13.62
C GLY A 125 -8.74 35.69 -12.55
N THR A 126 -9.30 36.90 -12.49
CA THR A 126 -10.42 37.25 -11.60
C THR A 126 -11.75 36.67 -12.07
N LEU A 127 -12.04 36.78 -13.37
CA LEU A 127 -13.28 36.28 -13.98
C LEU A 127 -13.08 35.03 -14.85
N LYS A 128 -12.00 35.02 -15.64
CA LYS A 128 -11.64 33.91 -16.52
C LYS A 128 -10.14 33.66 -16.45
N ASN A 129 -9.76 32.40 -16.57
CA ASN A 129 -8.36 32.03 -16.69
C ASN A 129 -7.83 32.41 -18.06
N THR A 130 -6.61 32.93 -18.09
CA THR A 130 -5.94 33.29 -19.34
C THR A 130 -5.10 32.12 -19.81
N PHE A 131 -5.30 31.71 -21.05
CA PHE A 131 -4.46 30.70 -21.69
C PHE A 131 -3.07 31.29 -21.93
N VAL A 132 -2.03 30.55 -21.52
CA VAL A 132 -0.63 30.98 -21.63
C VAL A 132 0.05 30.29 -22.81
N GLY A 133 -0.19 28.99 -22.99
CA GLY A 133 0.40 28.19 -24.07
C GLY A 133 0.09 26.70 -23.90
N SER A 134 0.49 25.90 -24.89
CA SER A 134 0.30 24.45 -24.88
C SER A 134 1.53 23.67 -25.32
N ALA A 135 1.58 22.40 -24.95
CA ALA A 135 2.55 21.43 -25.43
C ALA A 135 1.83 20.15 -25.87
N GLU A 136 2.26 19.55 -26.98
CA GLU A 136 1.78 18.25 -27.43
C GLU A 136 2.87 17.21 -27.22
N ILE A 137 2.51 16.10 -26.59
CA ILE A 137 3.41 14.99 -26.27
C ILE A 137 2.92 13.77 -27.02
N HIS A 138 3.76 13.18 -27.86
CA HIS A 138 3.39 11.98 -28.60
C HIS A 138 3.53 10.76 -27.70
N ILE A 139 2.42 10.04 -27.46
CA ILE A 139 2.40 8.94 -26.49
C ILE A 139 3.35 7.82 -26.90
N TYR A 140 3.40 7.46 -28.18
CA TYR A 140 4.32 6.42 -28.64
C TYR A 140 5.79 6.89 -28.61
N ASN A 141 6.09 8.02 -29.25
CA ASN A 141 7.47 8.45 -29.49
C ASN A 141 8.14 9.05 -28.24
N ASP A 142 7.40 9.83 -27.45
CA ASP A 142 7.95 10.56 -26.30
C ASP A 142 7.82 9.82 -24.98
N ILE A 143 6.89 8.86 -24.88
CA ILE A 143 6.65 8.13 -23.64
C ILE A 143 7.04 6.66 -23.80
N ILE A 144 6.41 5.93 -24.73
CA ILE A 144 6.60 4.47 -24.82
C ILE A 144 8.00 4.10 -25.35
N GLN A 145 8.43 4.68 -26.47
CA GLN A 145 9.75 4.41 -27.04
C GLN A 145 10.90 4.87 -26.13
N LYS A 146 10.65 5.91 -25.32
CA LYS A 146 11.60 6.40 -24.31
C LYS A 146 11.44 5.72 -22.95
N LEU A 147 10.72 4.58 -22.90
CA LEU A 147 10.56 3.73 -21.73
C LEU A 147 10.02 4.46 -20.49
N PHE A 148 8.97 5.27 -20.65
CA PHE A 148 8.34 6.05 -19.56
C PHE A 148 9.36 6.93 -18.82
N PRO A 149 9.87 7.98 -19.48
CA PRO A 149 11.04 8.67 -18.99
C PRO A 149 10.73 9.58 -17.79
N ASN A 150 11.74 9.80 -16.96
CA ASN A 150 11.65 10.58 -15.72
C ASN A 150 12.43 11.89 -15.82
N ASN A 151 11.90 12.93 -15.18
CA ASN A 151 12.47 14.29 -15.14
C ASN A 151 12.77 14.88 -16.54
N VAL A 152 11.86 14.68 -17.49
CA VAL A 152 11.98 15.21 -18.85
C VAL A 152 11.31 16.57 -18.97
N TYR A 153 11.96 17.46 -19.72
CA TYR A 153 11.47 18.82 -19.97
C TYR A 153 10.71 18.91 -21.29
N PHE A 154 9.54 19.53 -21.23
CA PHE A 154 8.73 19.83 -22.41
C PHE A 154 8.52 21.34 -22.54
N ASN A 155 8.69 21.85 -23.75
CA ASN A 155 8.48 23.25 -24.07
C ASN A 155 6.98 23.53 -24.27
N ILE A 156 6.46 24.52 -23.56
CA ILE A 156 5.11 25.04 -23.75
C ILE A 156 5.22 26.23 -24.70
N LEU A 157 4.45 26.16 -25.78
CA LEU A 157 4.49 27.10 -26.89
C LEU A 157 3.22 27.95 -26.93
N ASN A 158 3.37 29.20 -27.33
CA ASN A 158 2.27 30.06 -27.73
C ASN A 158 2.71 30.85 -28.96
N LYS A 159 1.95 30.76 -30.06
CA LYS A 159 2.31 31.39 -31.35
C LYS A 159 3.78 31.14 -31.73
N ASN A 160 4.24 29.89 -31.61
CA ASN A 160 5.61 29.42 -31.88
C ASN A 160 6.72 29.97 -30.98
N GLN A 161 6.39 30.68 -29.89
CA GLN A 161 7.37 31.12 -28.89
C GLN A 161 7.30 30.23 -27.65
N ILE A 162 8.46 29.87 -27.09
CA ILE A 162 8.53 29.12 -25.83
C ILE A 162 8.20 30.06 -24.68
N VAL A 163 7.03 29.87 -24.08
CA VAL A 163 6.54 30.67 -22.96
C VAL A 163 6.90 30.06 -21.60
N ALA A 164 7.02 28.74 -21.54
CA ALA A 164 7.39 28.01 -20.33
C ALA A 164 8.03 26.66 -20.67
N THR A 165 8.69 26.05 -19.69
CA THR A 165 9.15 24.66 -19.76
C THR A 165 8.63 23.91 -18.55
N ILE A 166 8.05 22.73 -18.76
CA ILE A 166 7.52 21.89 -17.70
C ILE A 166 8.35 20.62 -17.54
N CYS A 167 8.72 20.29 -16.30
CA CYS A 167 9.41 19.05 -15.95
C CYS A 167 8.38 17.98 -15.53
N MET A 168 8.40 16.83 -16.19
CA MET A 168 7.47 15.74 -15.92
C MET A 168 8.17 14.38 -15.89
N SER A 169 7.54 13.45 -15.17
CA SER A 169 7.91 12.04 -15.13
C SER A 169 6.69 11.18 -15.45
N PHE A 170 6.90 10.09 -16.16
CA PHE A 170 5.87 9.19 -16.62
C PHE A 170 6.08 7.81 -16.01
N TYR A 171 5.02 7.19 -15.51
CA TYR A 171 5.10 5.85 -14.91
C TYR A 171 3.99 4.97 -15.46
N TYR A 172 4.38 3.81 -15.98
CA TYR A 172 3.44 2.76 -16.39
C TYR A 172 2.92 2.04 -15.15
N ILE A 173 1.60 1.86 -15.05
CA ILE A 173 0.98 1.16 -13.92
C ILE A 173 -0.10 0.21 -14.40
N ASN A 174 0.01 -1.05 -13.97
CA ASN A 174 -1.00 -2.07 -14.20
C ASN A 174 -1.66 -2.51 -12.89
N LEU A 175 -2.72 -1.80 -12.50
CA LEU A 175 -3.46 -2.09 -11.25
C LEU A 175 -4.13 -3.47 -11.27
N ASP A 176 -4.42 -4.04 -12.43
CA ASP A 176 -5.03 -5.37 -12.56
C ASP A 176 -4.11 -6.49 -12.08
N CYS A 177 -2.80 -6.21 -11.95
CA CYS A 177 -1.82 -7.16 -11.42
C CYS A 177 -1.81 -7.26 -9.89
N ILE A 178 -2.46 -6.34 -9.17
CA ILE A 178 -2.52 -6.37 -7.70
C ILE A 178 -3.58 -7.38 -7.26
N LYS A 179 -3.18 -8.36 -6.46
CA LYS A 179 -4.11 -9.34 -5.87
C LYS A 179 -5.20 -8.63 -5.06
N LYS A 180 -6.41 -9.18 -5.05
CA LYS A 180 -7.56 -8.61 -4.31
C LYS A 180 -7.25 -8.37 -2.82
N GLU A 181 -6.49 -9.25 -2.18
CA GLU A 181 -6.06 -9.11 -0.78
C GLU A 181 -5.12 -7.93 -0.54
N ASP A 182 -4.30 -7.60 -1.54
CA ASP A 182 -3.28 -6.55 -1.48
C ASP A 182 -3.80 -5.18 -1.96
N GLN A 183 -5.02 -5.11 -2.54
CA GLN A 183 -5.64 -3.85 -3.01
C GLN A 183 -5.86 -2.82 -1.90
N ILE A 184 -5.92 -3.25 -0.64
CA ILE A 184 -6.02 -2.37 0.53
C ILE A 184 -4.74 -1.50 0.68
N TYR A 185 -3.62 -1.94 0.11
CA TYR A 185 -2.31 -1.27 0.19
C TYR A 185 -1.91 -0.63 -1.14
N THR A 186 -2.89 -0.29 -2.00
CA THR A 186 -2.63 0.15 -3.37
C THR A 186 -1.64 1.31 -3.46
N SER A 187 -1.68 2.28 -2.53
CA SER A 187 -0.77 3.44 -2.56
C SER A 187 0.67 3.03 -2.27
N LEU A 188 0.88 2.09 -1.34
CA LEU A 188 2.20 1.51 -1.08
C LEU A 188 2.74 0.75 -2.29
N PHE A 189 1.89 -0.05 -2.95
CA PHE A 189 2.28 -0.75 -4.16
C PHE A 189 2.72 0.22 -5.26
N ILE A 190 1.89 1.23 -5.55
CA ILE A 190 2.16 2.24 -6.57
C ILE A 190 3.51 2.94 -6.29
N GLU A 191 3.75 3.42 -5.07
CA GLU A 191 5.04 4.06 -4.75
C GLU A 191 6.23 3.11 -4.87
N THR A 192 6.05 1.85 -4.47
CA THR A 192 7.13 0.86 -4.56
C THR A 192 7.53 0.64 -5.99
N ILE A 193 6.54 0.49 -6.87
CA ILE A 193 6.75 0.27 -8.30
C ILE A 193 7.42 1.48 -8.92
N ILE A 194 6.94 2.70 -8.61
CA ILE A 194 7.58 3.94 -9.07
C ILE A 194 9.04 3.99 -8.58
N SER A 195 9.32 3.62 -7.33
CA SER A 195 10.68 3.57 -6.79
C SER A 195 11.56 2.54 -7.50
N VAL A 196 11.03 1.37 -7.85
CA VAL A 196 11.76 0.33 -8.61
C VAL A 196 12.02 0.79 -10.05
N GLN A 197 11.02 1.38 -10.71
CA GLN A 197 11.14 1.93 -12.06
C GLN A 197 12.17 3.08 -12.11
N ASN A 198 12.25 3.90 -11.06
CA ASN A 198 13.23 4.99 -10.97
C ASN A 198 14.68 4.54 -10.72
N ASN A 199 14.89 3.41 -10.06
CA ASN A 199 16.20 3.03 -9.52
C ASN A 199 17.00 2.04 -10.39
N GLU A 200 16.45 1.48 -11.48
CA GLU A 200 17.09 0.36 -12.17
C GLU A 200 17.42 0.62 -13.65
N LEU A 201 18.65 1.05 -13.91
CA LEU A 201 19.32 0.94 -15.23
C LEU A 201 19.17 -0.49 -15.80
N LYS A 202 19.26 -1.51 -14.94
CA LYS A 202 19.13 -2.93 -15.29
C LYS A 202 17.75 -3.33 -15.83
N ASN A 203 16.68 -2.65 -15.41
CA ASN A 203 15.35 -2.94 -15.96
C ASN A 203 15.23 -2.41 -17.38
N ASN A 204 15.76 -1.20 -17.61
CA ASN A 204 15.81 -0.65 -18.96
C ASN A 204 16.69 -1.49 -19.88
N GLU A 205 17.86 -1.97 -19.40
CA GLU A 205 18.71 -2.90 -20.16
C GLU A 205 17.97 -4.19 -20.56
N LYS A 206 17.20 -4.80 -19.64
CA LYS A 206 16.39 -5.98 -19.95
C LYS A 206 15.26 -5.67 -20.93
N ILE A 207 14.60 -4.53 -20.79
CA ILE A 207 13.57 -4.08 -21.73
C ILE A 207 14.18 -3.88 -23.12
N GLU A 208 15.35 -3.24 -23.20
CA GLU A 208 16.10 -3.03 -24.44
C GLU A 208 16.54 -4.35 -25.07
N GLN A 209 16.98 -5.34 -24.28
CA GLN A 209 17.27 -6.69 -24.77
C GLN A 209 16.05 -7.34 -25.43
N LEU A 210 14.89 -7.29 -24.78
CA LEU A 210 13.64 -7.80 -25.36
C LEU A 210 13.26 -7.06 -26.66
N ILE A 211 13.48 -5.74 -26.71
CA ILE A 211 13.25 -4.94 -27.92
C ILE A 211 14.20 -5.36 -29.03
N ASN A 212 15.47 -5.59 -28.73
CA ASN A 212 16.48 -6.04 -29.69
C ASN A 212 16.18 -7.46 -30.23
N GLU A 213 15.50 -8.30 -29.44
CA GLU A 213 14.98 -9.61 -29.88
C GLU A 213 13.74 -9.50 -30.80
N GLY A 214 13.29 -8.27 -31.11
CA GLY A 214 12.18 -8.00 -32.03
C GLY A 214 10.83 -7.77 -31.33
N MET A 215 10.79 -7.65 -30.01
CA MET A 215 9.57 -7.34 -29.27
C MET A 215 9.20 -5.86 -29.41
N GLU A 216 7.92 -5.57 -29.66
CA GLU A 216 7.44 -4.18 -29.64
C GLU A 216 7.66 -3.52 -28.26
N PRO A 217 8.14 -2.25 -28.19
CA PRO A 217 8.52 -1.61 -26.92
C PRO A 217 7.44 -1.67 -25.84
N PHE A 218 6.18 -1.45 -26.22
CA PHE A 218 5.08 -1.51 -25.26
C PHE A 218 4.87 -2.91 -24.66
N GLN A 219 5.09 -3.98 -25.44
CA GLN A 219 4.95 -5.35 -24.95
C GLN A 219 6.08 -5.72 -23.98
N ALA A 220 7.32 -5.30 -24.30
CA ALA A 220 8.47 -5.51 -23.44
C ALA A 220 8.29 -4.84 -22.06
N ILE A 221 7.84 -3.57 -22.05
CA ILE A 221 7.53 -2.82 -20.82
C ILE A 221 6.46 -3.56 -20.00
N LYS A 222 5.35 -3.95 -20.64
CA LYS A 222 4.25 -4.66 -19.97
C LYS A 222 4.71 -5.97 -19.34
N GLN A 223 5.54 -6.75 -20.04
CA GLN A 223 6.07 -8.01 -19.53
C GLN A 223 6.93 -7.80 -18.29
N MET A 224 7.83 -6.81 -18.33
CA MET A 224 8.70 -6.49 -17.19
C MET A 224 7.91 -5.98 -15.99
N ASP A 225 6.91 -5.14 -16.22
CA ASP A 225 6.05 -4.64 -15.14
C ASP A 225 5.29 -5.79 -14.46
N ILE A 226 4.72 -6.73 -15.22
CA ILE A 226 4.08 -7.94 -14.65
C ILE A 226 5.04 -8.74 -13.77
N ILE A 227 6.31 -8.85 -14.16
CA ILE A 227 7.35 -9.53 -13.37
C ILE A 227 7.59 -8.79 -12.05
N ILE A 228 7.72 -7.45 -12.08
CA ILE A 228 7.89 -6.62 -10.88
C ILE A 228 6.71 -6.82 -9.92
N TYR A 229 5.48 -6.75 -10.42
CA TYR A 229 4.28 -6.97 -9.62
C TYR A 229 4.24 -8.36 -8.99
N LYS A 230 4.53 -9.40 -9.77
CA LYS A 230 4.58 -10.78 -9.26
C LYS A 230 5.63 -10.95 -8.17
N ASN A 231 6.81 -10.35 -8.36
CA ASN A 231 7.89 -10.41 -7.38
C ASN A 231 7.52 -9.71 -6.07
N ILE A 232 6.91 -8.52 -6.11
CA ILE A 232 6.47 -7.82 -4.90
C ILE A 232 5.34 -8.59 -4.21
N SER A 233 4.38 -9.11 -4.99
CA SER A 233 3.18 -9.78 -4.46
C SER A 233 3.48 -11.15 -3.85
N SER A 234 4.57 -11.81 -4.27
CA SER A 234 5.01 -13.11 -3.76
C SER A 234 5.86 -13.02 -2.49
N LEU A 235 6.32 -11.82 -2.10
CA LEU A 235 7.10 -11.63 -0.88
C LEU A 235 6.30 -12.03 0.37
N ALA A 236 7.00 -12.58 1.36
CA ALA A 236 6.46 -12.75 2.69
C ALA A 236 6.05 -11.40 3.29
N ILE A 237 5.09 -11.39 4.22
CA ILE A 237 4.54 -10.14 4.76
C ILE A 237 5.62 -9.31 5.48
N GLU A 238 6.57 -9.94 6.17
CA GLU A 238 7.72 -9.26 6.78
C GLU A 238 8.60 -8.55 5.75
N ASP A 239 8.87 -9.20 4.61
CA ASP A 239 9.67 -8.63 3.54
C ASP A 239 8.92 -7.52 2.81
N LYS A 240 7.60 -7.66 2.61
CA LYS A 240 6.73 -6.57 2.12
C LYS A 240 6.80 -5.36 3.04
N ILE A 241 6.73 -5.56 4.36
CA ILE A 241 6.83 -4.45 5.33
C ILE A 241 8.20 -3.77 5.25
N ARG A 242 9.29 -4.54 5.14
CA ARG A 242 10.66 -3.98 4.97
C ARG A 242 10.84 -3.24 3.64
N LEU A 243 10.16 -3.68 2.59
CA LEU A 243 10.18 -3.00 1.30
C LEU A 243 9.39 -1.68 1.38
N PHE A 244 8.18 -1.74 1.92
CA PHE A 244 7.28 -0.60 2.03
C PHE A 244 7.74 0.45 3.05
N SER A 245 8.51 0.06 4.07
CA SER A 245 9.09 1.02 5.02
C SER A 245 10.00 2.04 4.34
N LYS A 246 10.70 1.65 3.28
CA LYS A 246 11.56 2.56 2.51
C LYS A 246 10.79 3.72 1.89
N ILE A 247 9.50 3.54 1.59
CA ILE A 247 8.65 4.56 0.98
C ILE A 247 8.37 5.71 1.96
N LEU A 248 8.28 5.38 3.25
CA LEU A 248 8.07 6.33 4.36
C LEU A 248 9.31 7.15 4.71
N ASN A 249 10.45 6.84 4.08
CA ASN A 249 11.68 7.59 4.30
C ASN A 249 11.72 8.80 3.35
N GLY A 250 12.20 9.93 3.86
CA GLY A 250 12.32 11.14 3.04
C GLY A 250 12.37 12.43 3.85
N PHE A 251 12.68 13.53 3.17
CA PHE A 251 12.72 14.84 3.80
C PHE A 251 11.32 15.41 3.97
N LEU A 252 10.99 15.80 5.20
CA LEU A 252 9.78 16.56 5.53
C LEU A 252 10.16 17.78 6.36
N LEU A 253 9.32 18.79 6.25
CA LEU A 253 9.39 19.98 7.07
C LEU A 253 8.49 19.79 8.29
N HIS A 254 9.06 19.81 9.49
CA HIS A 254 8.34 19.60 10.75
C HIS A 254 8.23 20.90 11.56
N SER A 255 7.09 21.11 12.22
CA SER A 255 6.89 22.18 13.19
C SER A 255 6.19 21.67 14.46
N ASN A 256 6.65 22.14 15.61
CA ASN A 256 6.06 21.86 16.93
C ASN A 256 4.74 22.62 17.17
N PHE A 257 4.41 23.60 16.33
CA PHE A 257 3.19 24.41 16.44
C PHE A 257 2.50 24.51 15.07
N TYR A 258 1.18 24.74 15.06
CA TYR A 258 0.47 25.13 13.83
C TYR A 258 0.77 26.59 13.45
N ILE A 259 2.05 26.99 13.47
CA ILE A 259 2.51 28.32 13.11
C ILE A 259 3.33 28.17 11.84
N LYS A 260 2.78 28.67 10.73
CA LYS A 260 3.30 28.50 9.36
C LYS A 260 4.74 29.00 9.12
N ARG A 261 5.36 29.67 10.09
CA ARG A 261 6.65 30.37 9.96
C ARG A 261 7.88 29.59 10.43
N PHE A 262 7.73 28.51 11.20
CA PHE A 262 8.88 27.78 11.76
C PHE A 262 8.78 26.30 11.42
N TYR A 263 9.30 25.95 10.25
CA TYR A 263 9.44 24.56 9.84
C TYR A 263 10.93 24.23 9.72
N ASN A 264 11.36 23.21 10.44
CA ASN A 264 12.71 22.66 10.32
C ASN A 264 12.69 21.49 9.35
N LYS A 265 13.76 21.37 8.55
CA LYS A 265 13.91 20.28 7.60
C LYS A 265 14.55 19.10 8.30
N TYR A 266 13.83 17.99 8.34
CA TYR A 266 14.35 16.74 8.88
C TYR A 266 14.19 15.61 7.87
N TYR A 267 15.09 14.64 7.95
CA TYR A 267 14.98 13.38 7.26
C TYR A 267 14.23 12.37 8.15
N PHE A 268 13.07 11.92 7.69
CA PHE A 268 12.28 10.91 8.37
C PHE A 268 12.74 9.52 7.92
N TYR A 269 12.88 8.60 8.88
CA TYR A 269 13.29 7.23 8.63
C TYR A 269 12.56 6.25 9.55
N LEU A 270 12.09 5.15 8.97
CA LEU A 270 11.38 4.12 9.72
C LEU A 270 12.33 3.03 10.25
N HIS A 271 12.51 2.99 11.56
CA HIS A 271 13.21 1.91 12.26
C HIS A 271 12.24 0.83 12.73
N PHE A 272 12.65 -0.43 12.60
CA PHE A 272 11.97 -1.57 13.21
C PHE A 272 12.80 -2.09 14.37
N PHE A 273 12.30 -1.93 15.59
CA PHE A 273 12.99 -2.36 16.81
C PHE A 273 12.04 -3.16 17.71
N LYS A 274 12.48 -4.35 18.14
CA LYS A 274 11.75 -5.24 19.05
C LYS A 274 10.27 -5.45 18.68
N GLY A 275 9.98 -5.63 17.38
CA GLY A 275 8.62 -5.88 16.90
C GLY A 275 7.75 -4.64 16.72
N LYS A 276 8.32 -3.43 16.80
CA LYS A 276 7.61 -2.14 16.79
C LYS A 276 8.20 -1.22 15.72
N PHE A 277 7.38 -0.29 15.22
CA PHE A 277 7.74 0.60 14.12
C PHE A 277 7.85 2.03 14.61
N TYR A 278 9.08 2.56 14.61
CA TYR A 278 9.40 3.92 15.03
C TYR A 278 9.72 4.76 13.80
N TRP A 279 8.91 5.77 13.56
CA TRP A 279 9.16 6.76 12.54
C TRP A 279 9.93 7.91 13.16
N CYS A 280 11.25 7.83 13.03
CA CYS A 280 12.22 8.74 13.62
C CYS A 280 12.54 9.86 12.64
N TYR A 281 13.00 11.00 13.15
CA TYR A 281 13.47 12.10 12.32
C TYR A 281 14.80 12.67 12.82
N TYR A 282 15.64 13.07 11.86
CA TYR A 282 17.04 13.43 12.01
C TYR A 282 17.34 14.69 11.19
N ASP A 283 18.41 15.42 11.52
CA ASP A 283 18.88 16.54 10.69
C ASP A 283 19.44 16.05 9.36
N GLU A 284 20.20 14.95 9.40
CA GLU A 284 20.88 14.38 8.24
C GLU A 284 20.43 12.95 7.91
N GLN A 285 20.55 12.59 6.63
CA GLN A 285 20.15 11.27 6.14
C GLN A 285 21.10 10.15 6.59
N ASP A 286 22.38 10.44 6.76
CA ASP A 286 23.37 9.42 7.12
C ASP A 286 23.25 9.01 8.58
N ASP A 287 23.00 9.98 9.47
CA ASP A 287 22.63 9.77 10.87
C ASP A 287 21.39 8.86 11.00
N ALA A 288 20.40 9.05 10.13
CA ALA A 288 19.19 8.24 10.13
C ALA A 288 19.42 6.76 9.80
N LYS A 289 20.43 6.43 8.98
CA LYS A 289 20.72 5.02 8.61
C LYS A 289 21.36 4.25 9.76
N VAL A 290 22.18 4.92 10.56
CA VAL A 290 22.88 4.35 11.71
C VAL A 290 22.15 4.56 13.04
N ASP A 291 21.03 5.31 13.03
CA ASP A 291 20.26 5.70 14.23
C ASP A 291 21.11 6.50 15.22
N ASN A 292 21.82 7.51 14.70
CA ASN A 292 22.64 8.42 15.49
C ASN A 292 21.97 9.81 15.55
N ASN A 293 22.19 10.57 16.64
CA ASN A 293 21.68 11.94 16.81
C ASN A 293 20.18 12.11 16.49
N ARG A 294 19.35 11.23 17.05
CA ARG A 294 17.91 11.27 16.81
C ARG A 294 17.28 12.51 17.44
N ILE A 295 16.48 13.25 16.68
CA ILE A 295 15.80 14.45 17.20
C ILE A 295 14.48 14.08 17.86
N GLY A 296 13.78 13.09 17.29
CA GLY A 296 12.58 12.54 17.90
C GLY A 296 11.97 11.42 17.07
N TYR A 297 10.82 10.92 17.55
CA TYR A 297 10.12 9.81 16.90
C TYR A 297 8.62 9.84 17.14
N ILE A 298 7.90 9.16 16.25
CA ILE A 298 6.52 8.72 16.45
C ILE A 298 6.47 7.21 16.28
N ARG A 299 5.91 6.53 17.28
CA ARG A 299 5.56 5.13 17.14
C ARG A 299 4.30 5.01 16.28
N LEU A 300 4.40 4.33 15.13
CA LEU A 300 3.28 4.29 14.16
C LEU A 300 2.02 3.64 14.74
N GLU A 301 2.16 2.76 15.73
CA GLU A 301 1.02 2.12 16.38
C GLU A 301 0.24 3.04 17.33
N TYR A 302 0.80 4.22 17.64
CA TYR A 302 0.16 5.26 18.44
C TYR A 302 -0.50 6.33 17.59
N VAL A 303 -0.36 6.26 16.26
CA VAL A 303 -1.05 7.13 15.34
C VAL A 303 -2.54 6.80 15.40
N ILE A 304 -3.34 7.80 15.78
CA ILE A 304 -4.79 7.71 15.78
C ILE A 304 -5.30 7.96 14.35
N ASN A 305 -4.81 9.02 13.72
CA ASN A 305 -5.23 9.39 12.37
C ASN A 305 -4.22 10.35 11.71
N VAL A 306 -4.23 10.39 10.38
CA VAL A 306 -3.44 11.30 9.55
C VAL A 306 -4.37 12.16 8.73
N TYR A 307 -4.23 13.47 8.86
CA TYR A 307 -5.15 14.46 8.30
C TYR A 307 -4.48 15.31 7.24
N SER A 308 -5.19 15.48 6.14
CA SER A 308 -4.83 16.43 5.09
C SER A 308 -5.31 17.84 5.45
N ASP A 309 -4.48 18.87 5.27
CA ASP A 309 -4.92 20.26 5.42
C ASP A 309 -5.96 20.61 4.33
N VAL A 310 -7.11 21.19 4.69
CA VAL A 310 -8.20 21.45 3.73
C VAL A 310 -7.80 22.49 2.68
N HIS A 311 -6.89 23.40 2.99
CA HIS A 311 -6.57 24.56 2.18
C HIS A 311 -5.24 24.45 1.43
N SER A 312 -4.37 23.52 1.82
CA SER A 312 -3.05 23.40 1.21
C SER A 312 -2.56 21.97 1.03
N HIS A 313 -2.26 21.63 -0.22
CA HIS A 313 -1.73 20.34 -0.66
C HIS A 313 -0.26 20.11 -0.31
N LYS A 314 0.31 20.98 0.53
CA LYS A 314 1.66 20.83 1.07
C LYS A 314 1.67 20.44 2.54
N TYR A 315 0.58 20.61 3.28
CA TYR A 315 0.57 20.45 4.74
C TYR A 315 -0.34 19.32 5.15
N PHE A 316 0.14 18.46 6.04
CA PHE A 316 -0.67 17.45 6.72
C PHE A 316 -0.27 17.41 8.18
N TYR A 317 -1.06 16.74 9.00
CA TYR A 317 -0.70 16.52 10.38
C TYR A 317 -1.11 15.14 10.86
N ILE A 318 -0.34 14.65 11.82
CA ILE A 318 -0.55 13.34 12.42
C ILE A 318 -1.04 13.56 13.84
N LYS A 319 -2.19 12.97 14.13
CA LYS A 319 -2.73 12.90 15.49
C LYS A 319 -2.30 11.58 16.10
N TYR A 320 -1.60 11.63 17.22
CA TYR A 320 -1.08 10.45 17.90
C TYR A 320 -1.20 10.59 19.41
N LYS A 321 -1.20 9.47 20.12
CA LYS A 321 -1.28 9.44 21.58
C LYS A 321 -0.18 8.55 22.15
N LYS A 322 0.78 9.16 22.83
CA LYS A 322 1.85 8.41 23.48
C LYS A 322 1.26 7.54 24.60
N LYS A 323 1.95 6.45 24.91
CA LYS A 323 1.58 5.58 26.03
C LYS A 323 1.63 6.41 27.33
N GLY A 324 0.69 6.18 28.25
CA GLY A 324 0.65 6.90 29.53
C GLY A 324 0.10 8.34 29.47
N GLU A 325 0.14 9.00 28.32
CA GLU A 325 -0.39 10.35 28.17
C GLU A 325 -1.91 10.36 28.01
N ARG A 326 -2.59 11.27 28.74
CA ARG A 326 -4.03 11.50 28.56
C ARG A 326 -4.33 12.40 27.37
N LYS A 327 -3.41 13.32 27.04
CA LYS A 327 -3.57 14.31 25.98
C LYS A 327 -3.22 13.72 24.63
N GLU A 328 -3.86 14.24 23.60
CA GLU A 328 -3.58 13.91 22.21
C GLU A 328 -2.51 14.87 21.69
N ASN A 329 -1.54 14.35 20.95
CA ASN A 329 -0.46 15.13 20.35
C ASN A 329 -0.67 15.28 18.85
N TYR A 330 -0.11 16.36 18.31
CA TYR A 330 -0.19 16.71 16.91
C TYR A 330 1.22 16.97 16.38
N MET A 331 1.57 16.31 15.28
CA MET A 331 2.78 16.60 14.52
C MET A 331 2.40 17.26 13.21
N TYR A 332 2.84 18.49 12.99
CA TYR A 332 2.53 19.26 11.79
C TYR A 332 3.67 19.13 10.77
N LEU A 333 3.32 18.64 9.58
CA LEU A 333 4.27 18.28 8.55
C LEU A 333 3.97 19.03 7.25
N LYS A 334 5.03 19.38 6.54
CA LYS A 334 4.98 19.96 5.21
C LYS A 334 5.82 19.14 4.24
N THR A 335 5.26 18.83 3.08
CA THR A 335 5.90 18.03 2.05
C THR A 335 6.92 18.82 1.25
N MET A 336 7.93 18.10 0.74
CA MET A 336 9.04 18.65 -0.05
C MET A 336 9.14 18.01 -1.44
N ASP A 337 8.92 16.71 -1.52
CA ASP A 337 9.23 15.84 -2.66
C ASP A 337 7.99 15.25 -3.35
N ARG A 338 6.87 15.12 -2.63
CA ARG A 338 5.62 14.53 -3.14
C ARG A 338 4.40 15.32 -2.66
N ASP A 339 3.28 15.19 -3.36
CA ASP A 339 2.00 15.73 -2.91
C ASP A 339 1.63 15.19 -1.51
N ARG A 340 0.96 16.03 -0.72
CA ARG A 340 0.48 15.66 0.61
C ARG A 340 -0.40 14.42 0.63
N ASN A 341 -1.30 14.26 -0.34
CA ASN A 341 -2.22 13.12 -0.36
C ASN A 341 -1.45 11.80 -0.56
N ILE A 342 -0.36 11.83 -1.31
CA ILE A 342 0.52 10.67 -1.49
C ILE A 342 1.10 10.26 -0.13
N TRP A 343 1.72 11.20 0.59
CA TRP A 343 2.24 10.97 1.95
C TRP A 343 1.17 10.42 2.90
N VAL A 344 0.01 11.08 2.95
CA VAL A 344 -1.12 10.69 3.81
C VAL A 344 -1.59 9.27 3.50
N ASN A 345 -1.77 8.93 2.22
CA ASN A 345 -2.26 7.61 1.81
C ASN A 345 -1.24 6.51 2.10
N ILE A 346 0.05 6.73 1.85
CA ILE A 346 1.13 5.78 2.16
C ILE A 346 1.15 5.49 3.67
N ILE A 347 1.08 6.53 4.51
CA ILE A 347 1.11 6.36 5.97
C ILE A 347 -0.13 5.58 6.43
N HIS A 348 -1.31 5.90 5.90
CA HIS A 348 -2.54 5.16 6.18
C HIS A 348 -2.46 3.68 5.80
N ASP A 349 -2.10 3.40 4.54
CA ASP A 349 -1.95 2.03 4.03
C ASP A 349 -0.93 1.25 4.89
N PHE A 350 0.14 1.89 5.32
CA PHE A 350 1.17 1.27 6.15
C PHE A 350 0.72 0.98 7.58
N ILE A 351 -0.06 1.87 8.20
CA ILE A 351 -0.68 1.63 9.52
C ILE A 351 -1.64 0.44 9.45
N ILE A 352 -2.44 0.35 8.37
CA ILE A 352 -3.35 -0.79 8.14
C ILE A 352 -2.54 -2.08 7.98
N LEU A 353 -1.45 -2.06 7.20
CA LEU A 353 -0.56 -3.19 6.99
C LEU A 353 0.03 -3.70 8.30
N ILE A 354 0.60 -2.83 9.14
CA ILE A 354 1.15 -3.20 10.45
C ILE A 354 0.05 -3.79 11.35
N SER A 355 -1.14 -3.19 11.33
CA SER A 355 -2.26 -3.64 12.15
C SER A 355 -2.70 -5.05 11.77
N ASN A 356 -2.77 -5.35 10.47
CA ASN A 356 -3.10 -6.68 9.97
C ASN A 356 -2.01 -7.70 10.29
N TYR A 357 -0.74 -7.33 10.07
CA TYR A 357 0.42 -8.14 10.45
C TYR A 357 0.38 -8.55 11.93
N LYS A 358 0.09 -7.60 12.84
CA LYS A 358 -0.03 -7.87 14.27
C LYS A 358 -1.20 -8.80 14.60
N LYS A 359 -2.35 -8.63 13.95
CA LYS A 359 -3.51 -9.50 14.13
C LYS A 359 -3.18 -10.94 13.72
N GLU A 360 -2.50 -11.12 12.60
CA GLU A 360 -2.07 -12.44 12.12
C GLU A 360 -1.05 -13.08 13.05
N LYS A 361 -0.03 -12.33 13.48
CA LYS A 361 0.97 -12.83 14.43
C LYS A 361 0.35 -13.25 15.76
N LYS A 362 -0.63 -12.47 16.27
CA LYS A 362 -1.41 -12.84 17.46
C LYS A 362 -2.26 -14.10 17.24
N LYS A 363 -2.85 -14.29 16.05
CA LYS A 363 -3.60 -15.51 15.70
C LYS A 363 -2.68 -16.72 15.64
N LYS A 364 -1.54 -16.63 14.96
CA LYS A 364 -0.52 -17.70 14.88
C LYS A 364 -0.06 -18.12 16.27
N LYS A 365 0.37 -17.17 17.11
CA LYS A 365 0.73 -17.45 18.52
C LYS A 365 -0.40 -18.14 19.29
N LYS A 366 -1.66 -17.72 19.11
CA LYS A 366 -2.81 -18.38 19.77
C LYS A 366 -3.02 -19.80 19.27
N ASN A 367 -2.79 -20.07 17.98
CA ASN A 367 -2.94 -21.40 17.41
C ASN A 367 -1.77 -22.30 17.83
N GLU A 368 -0.54 -21.81 17.79
CA GLU A 368 0.65 -22.51 18.31
C GLU A 368 0.47 -22.86 19.80
N VAL A 369 -0.02 -21.93 20.62
CA VAL A 369 -0.32 -22.21 22.03
C VAL A 369 -1.42 -23.27 22.18
N LYS A 370 -2.45 -23.28 21.31
CA LYS A 370 -3.50 -24.32 21.30
C LYS A 370 -2.96 -25.69 20.87
N GLU A 371 -2.10 -25.73 19.88
CA GLU A 371 -1.46 -26.97 19.41
C GLU A 371 -0.48 -27.51 20.46
N LEU A 372 0.29 -26.64 21.11
CA LEU A 372 1.15 -26.98 22.24
C LEU A 372 0.33 -27.44 23.45
N THR A 373 -0.77 -26.77 23.80
CA THR A 373 -1.63 -27.26 24.90
C THR A 373 -2.35 -28.58 24.59
N ASN A 374 -2.54 -28.91 23.32
CA ASN A 374 -3.07 -30.21 22.91
C ASN A 374 -1.99 -31.30 22.84
N GLY A 375 -0.73 -30.96 22.54
CA GLY A 375 0.41 -31.89 22.51
C GLY A 375 1.12 -32.09 23.86
N ASP A 376 1.11 -31.08 24.73
CA ASP A 376 1.80 -31.06 26.03
C ASP A 376 0.99 -31.74 27.15
N ILE A 377 -0.18 -32.32 26.85
CA ILE A 377 -0.84 -33.27 27.76
C ILE A 377 0.04 -34.54 27.94
N GLU A 378 1.01 -34.80 27.05
CA GLU A 378 1.84 -36.02 27.14
C GLU A 378 3.24 -35.88 27.78
N LYS A 379 3.87 -34.70 27.94
CA LYS A 379 5.25 -34.66 28.51
C LYS A 379 5.57 -33.49 29.46
N ASN A 380 6.09 -33.89 30.62
CA ASN A 380 6.41 -33.14 31.85
C ASN A 380 7.32 -31.89 31.76
N LYS A 381 6.98 -30.90 32.62
CA LYS A 381 7.77 -30.06 33.58
C LYS A 381 9.20 -29.54 33.28
N GLY A 382 9.32 -28.20 33.18
CA GLY A 382 10.39 -27.29 33.71
C GLY A 382 11.70 -27.13 32.89
N PRO A 383 12.54 -26.06 33.07
CA PRO A 383 12.52 -24.97 34.08
C PRO A 383 12.59 -23.50 33.53
N LYS A 384 12.12 -22.54 34.34
CA LYS A 384 11.82 -21.11 34.01
C LYS A 384 12.87 -20.06 34.49
N GLU A 385 14.05 -20.42 34.97
CA GLU A 385 14.90 -19.47 35.74
C GLU A 385 16.13 -18.88 35.01
N GLY A 386 16.73 -19.54 34.02
CA GLY A 386 17.94 -19.02 33.35
C GLY A 386 17.73 -17.84 32.37
N LEU A 387 16.49 -17.57 31.98
CA LEU A 387 16.15 -16.56 30.96
C LEU A 387 16.03 -15.13 31.52
N LYS A 388 15.89 -14.98 32.84
CA LYS A 388 15.73 -13.67 33.49
C LYS A 388 17.06 -12.94 33.73
N GLU A 389 18.16 -13.68 33.86
CA GLU A 389 19.47 -13.08 34.19
C GLU A 389 20.22 -12.60 32.93
N GLY A 390 20.18 -13.35 31.83
CA GLY A 390 20.84 -12.94 30.57
C GLY A 390 20.23 -11.70 29.88
N LEU A 391 18.99 -11.32 30.21
CA LEU A 391 18.34 -10.12 29.65
C LEU A 391 18.69 -8.83 30.39
N LYS A 392 19.24 -8.92 31.60
CA LYS A 392 19.60 -7.75 32.43
C LYS A 392 20.95 -7.16 32.05
N GLU A 393 21.90 -7.98 31.61
CA GLU A 393 23.28 -7.53 31.33
C GLU A 393 23.44 -6.85 29.97
N GLY A 394 22.59 -7.14 28.98
CA GLY A 394 22.64 -6.49 27.66
C GLY A 394 22.01 -5.08 27.59
N LEU A 395 21.67 -4.47 28.72
CA LEU A 395 20.78 -3.30 28.84
C LEU A 395 21.52 -1.96 29.07
N GLU A 396 22.83 -1.99 29.32
CA GLU A 396 23.56 -0.79 29.78
C GLU A 396 24.34 -0.01 28.70
N GLU A 397 24.57 -0.56 27.52
CA GLU A 397 25.38 0.14 26.50
C GLU A 397 24.52 0.70 25.35
N GLY A 398 24.33 2.03 25.34
CA GLY A 398 24.11 2.80 24.10
C GLY A 398 22.71 3.35 23.77
N LEU A 399 21.75 3.45 24.69
CA LEU A 399 20.40 3.99 24.38
C LEU A 399 20.03 5.24 25.22
N GLU A 400 19.40 6.22 24.58
CA GLU A 400 18.79 7.42 25.19
C GLU A 400 17.72 7.06 26.24
N GLU A 401 17.60 7.90 27.28
CA GLU A 401 16.77 7.64 28.48
C GLU A 401 15.28 7.49 28.19
N ASP A 402 14.71 8.28 27.28
CA ASP A 402 13.29 8.20 26.89
C ASP A 402 12.94 6.83 26.27
N PHE A 403 13.88 6.25 25.51
CA PHE A 403 13.72 4.93 24.92
C PHE A 403 13.87 3.81 25.95
N LYS A 404 14.72 4.02 26.97
CA LYS A 404 14.87 3.09 28.10
C LYS A 404 13.60 3.04 28.95
N GLU A 405 12.92 4.15 29.15
CA GLU A 405 11.69 4.22 29.94
C GLU A 405 10.50 3.56 29.23
N ASP A 406 10.24 3.93 27.96
CA ASP A 406 9.24 3.26 27.11
C ASP A 406 9.51 1.74 27.00
N PHE A 407 10.79 1.36 26.88
CA PHE A 407 11.20 -0.04 26.81
C PHE A 407 11.01 -0.80 28.13
N ARG A 408 11.35 -0.18 29.28
CA ARG A 408 11.21 -0.78 30.61
C ARG A 408 9.74 -0.99 30.97
N GLU A 409 8.87 -0.02 30.66
CA GLU A 409 7.43 -0.15 30.87
C GLU A 409 6.80 -1.22 29.98
N ASP A 410 7.25 -1.34 28.73
CA ASP A 410 6.76 -2.36 27.79
C ASP A 410 7.18 -3.79 28.19
N LEU A 411 8.38 -3.96 28.75
CA LEU A 411 8.86 -5.25 29.25
C LEU A 411 8.08 -5.70 30.49
N GLN A 412 7.68 -4.75 31.33
CA GLN A 412 6.76 -5.01 32.45
C GLN A 412 5.35 -5.40 31.97
N GLU A 413 4.87 -4.87 30.86
CA GLU A 413 3.55 -5.24 30.32
C GLU A 413 3.56 -6.65 29.71
N GLU A 414 4.61 -7.04 28.98
CA GLU A 414 4.77 -8.42 28.49
C GLU A 414 4.86 -9.42 29.66
N LEU A 415 5.57 -9.06 30.73
CA LEU A 415 5.59 -9.86 31.97
C LEU A 415 4.20 -9.95 32.63
N ARG A 416 3.44 -8.85 32.67
CA ARG A 416 2.06 -8.86 33.21
C ARG A 416 1.09 -9.68 32.35
N GLU A 417 1.25 -9.67 31.03
CA GLU A 417 0.47 -10.54 30.14
C GLU A 417 0.83 -12.01 30.33
N ALA A 418 2.13 -12.33 30.45
CA ALA A 418 2.59 -13.67 30.76
C ALA A 418 2.02 -14.17 32.11
N ASP A 419 2.05 -13.35 33.17
CA ASP A 419 1.46 -13.67 34.47
C ASP A 419 -0.07 -13.86 34.41
N LYS A 420 -0.78 -13.08 33.58
CA LYS A 420 -2.22 -13.25 33.37
C LYS A 420 -2.54 -14.57 32.67
N ILE A 421 -1.70 -14.98 31.72
CA ILE A 421 -1.81 -16.28 31.04
C ILE A 421 -1.52 -17.41 32.03
N ASP A 422 -0.45 -17.31 32.82
CA ASP A 422 -0.07 -18.30 33.84
C ASP A 422 -1.18 -18.46 34.91
N LYS A 423 -1.81 -17.36 35.33
CA LYS A 423 -2.97 -17.39 36.26
C LYS A 423 -4.22 -18.03 35.64
N LYS A 424 -4.47 -17.82 34.35
CA LYS A 424 -5.58 -18.49 33.65
C LYS A 424 -5.34 -19.99 33.52
N ILE A 425 -4.12 -20.38 33.16
CA ILE A 425 -3.70 -21.79 33.09
C ILE A 425 -3.80 -22.42 34.48
N SER A 426 -3.34 -21.74 35.52
CA SER A 426 -3.42 -22.24 36.91
C SER A 426 -4.86 -22.43 37.38
N ARG A 427 -5.77 -21.51 37.06
CA ARG A 427 -7.21 -21.68 37.36
C ARG A 427 -7.80 -22.87 36.61
N PHE A 428 -7.55 -22.95 35.31
CA PHE A 428 -8.03 -24.06 34.48
C PHE A 428 -7.54 -25.42 35.02
N LEU A 429 -6.26 -25.52 35.37
CA LEU A 429 -5.69 -26.72 35.99
C LEU A 429 -6.32 -27.00 37.36
N SER A 430 -6.53 -25.99 38.20
CA SER A 430 -7.18 -26.18 39.52
C SER A 430 -8.63 -26.65 39.40
N GLU A 431 -9.38 -26.16 38.41
CA GLU A 431 -10.74 -26.59 38.11
C GLU A 431 -10.75 -28.05 37.62
N GLN A 432 -9.79 -28.43 36.76
CA GLN A 432 -9.59 -29.79 36.29
C GLN A 432 -9.22 -30.76 37.44
N TYR A 433 -8.30 -30.39 38.33
CA TYR A 433 -7.94 -31.20 39.50
C TYR A 433 -9.09 -31.33 40.50
N SER A 434 -9.88 -30.28 40.71
CA SER A 434 -11.07 -30.32 41.57
C SER A 434 -12.14 -31.26 41.03
N MET A 435 -12.37 -31.25 39.71
CA MET A 435 -13.30 -32.19 39.07
C MET A 435 -12.80 -33.64 39.16
N LYS A 436 -11.50 -33.88 38.97
CA LYS A 436 -10.89 -35.21 39.08
C LYS A 436 -10.98 -35.76 40.51
N SER A 437 -10.73 -34.93 41.53
CA SER A 437 -10.88 -35.32 42.94
C SER A 437 -12.32 -35.73 43.26
N LYS A 438 -13.31 -34.90 42.86
CA LYS A 438 -14.74 -35.21 43.08
C LYS A 438 -15.19 -36.49 42.38
N TYR A 439 -14.61 -36.81 41.23
CA TYR A 439 -14.87 -38.07 40.54
C TYR A 439 -14.27 -39.27 41.28
N LEU A 440 -13.03 -39.16 41.76
CA LEU A 440 -12.36 -40.20 42.55
C LEU A 440 -13.07 -40.48 43.88
N ASP A 441 -13.53 -39.45 44.57
CA ASP A 441 -14.30 -39.59 45.82
C ASP A 441 -15.60 -40.35 45.56
N LYS A 442 -16.37 -39.95 44.54
CA LYS A 442 -17.61 -40.65 44.14
C LYS A 442 -17.38 -42.09 43.67
N LYS A 443 -16.24 -42.37 43.04
CA LYS A 443 -15.87 -43.73 42.65
C LYS A 443 -15.59 -44.61 43.86
N ASN A 444 -14.86 -44.09 44.85
CA ASN A 444 -14.62 -44.80 46.11
C ASN A 444 -15.91 -45.06 46.90
N ASP A 445 -16.87 -44.13 46.86
CA ASP A 445 -18.20 -44.32 47.45
C ASP A 445 -18.99 -45.46 46.78
N ILE A 446 -18.86 -45.64 45.46
CA ILE A 446 -19.47 -46.75 44.72
C ILE A 446 -18.78 -48.08 45.06
N ASP A 447 -17.45 -48.09 45.10
CA ASP A 447 -16.67 -49.29 45.40
C ASP A 447 -16.95 -49.77 46.84
N THR A 448 -17.24 -48.86 47.77
CA THR A 448 -17.68 -49.20 49.14
C THR A 448 -19.14 -49.66 49.20
N LEU A 449 -20.06 -49.01 48.48
CA LEU A 449 -21.48 -49.41 48.43
C LEU A 449 -21.70 -50.74 47.70
N SER A 450 -20.83 -51.11 46.75
CA SER A 450 -20.91 -52.37 46.00
C SER A 450 -20.45 -53.61 46.79
N ASN A 451 -19.78 -53.42 47.93
CA ASN A 451 -19.21 -54.50 48.77
C ASN A 451 -20.02 -54.81 50.05
N VAL A 452 -21.21 -54.22 50.21
CA VAL A 452 -22.06 -54.46 51.39
C VAL A 452 -22.91 -55.73 51.20
N GLY A 453 -22.78 -56.67 52.15
CA GLY A 453 -23.49 -57.95 52.20
C GLY A 453 -25.02 -57.84 52.33
N ASP A 454 -25.68 -58.95 52.02
CA ASP A 454 -27.00 -59.09 51.35
C ASP A 454 -28.28 -58.53 52.03
N ASP A 455 -28.22 -57.82 53.15
CA ASP A 455 -29.43 -57.58 53.97
C ASP A 455 -30.14 -56.22 53.74
N ASN A 456 -29.74 -55.39 52.77
CA ASN A 456 -30.39 -54.09 52.53
C ASN A 456 -30.45 -53.62 51.06
N LYS A 457 -30.72 -54.53 50.12
CA LYS A 457 -30.67 -54.29 48.66
C LYS A 457 -31.56 -53.17 48.10
N ASN A 458 -32.71 -52.86 48.72
CA ASN A 458 -33.68 -51.92 48.12
C ASN A 458 -33.42 -50.43 48.37
N ARG A 459 -32.70 -50.05 49.44
CA ARG A 459 -32.33 -48.64 49.67
C ARG A 459 -31.02 -48.27 48.96
N HIS A 460 -30.04 -49.17 48.96
CA HIS A 460 -28.75 -48.92 48.30
C HIS A 460 -28.83 -48.89 46.77
N SER A 461 -29.79 -49.57 46.14
CA SER A 461 -29.93 -49.53 44.67
C SER A 461 -30.38 -48.17 44.14
N LEU A 462 -31.21 -47.44 44.90
CA LEU A 462 -31.70 -46.11 44.52
C LEU A 462 -30.59 -45.05 44.65
N ASP A 463 -29.80 -45.12 45.71
CA ASP A 463 -28.67 -44.22 45.94
C ASP A 463 -27.53 -44.49 44.94
N LEU A 464 -27.23 -45.76 44.64
CA LEU A 464 -26.25 -46.12 43.61
C LEU A 464 -26.70 -45.63 42.22
N ALA A 465 -27.98 -45.78 41.87
CA ALA A 465 -28.52 -45.29 40.61
C ALA A 465 -28.44 -43.76 40.48
N ASN A 466 -28.66 -43.02 41.58
CA ASN A 466 -28.53 -41.57 41.60
C ASN A 466 -27.07 -41.13 41.44
N ILE A 467 -26.12 -41.79 42.11
CA ILE A 467 -24.68 -41.49 41.98
C ILE A 467 -24.19 -41.80 40.56
N ILE A 468 -24.60 -42.94 39.98
CA ILE A 468 -24.24 -43.33 38.60
C ILE A 468 -24.81 -42.33 37.57
N LYS A 469 -26.05 -41.89 37.75
CA LYS A 469 -26.69 -40.86 36.90
C LYS A 469 -25.98 -39.51 36.99
N ASP A 470 -25.48 -39.16 38.17
CA ASP A 470 -24.68 -37.95 38.40
C ASP A 470 -23.29 -38.03 37.77
N MET A 471 -22.66 -39.22 37.80
CA MET A 471 -21.37 -39.45 37.14
C MET A 471 -21.49 -39.44 35.61
N SER A 472 -22.55 -40.01 35.03
CA SER A 472 -22.75 -39.98 33.57
C SER A 472 -22.96 -38.56 33.04
N LYS A 473 -23.62 -37.71 33.82
CA LYS A 473 -23.79 -36.28 33.53
C LYS A 473 -22.47 -35.51 33.50
N ASN A 474 -21.49 -35.92 34.30
CA ASN A 474 -20.15 -35.34 34.34
C ASN A 474 -19.20 -35.95 33.28
N MET A 475 -19.42 -37.20 32.85
CA MET A 475 -18.64 -37.84 31.77
C MET A 475 -18.93 -37.27 30.38
N ASN A 476 -20.13 -36.73 30.12
CA ASN A 476 -20.44 -36.07 28.85
C ASN A 476 -19.62 -34.79 28.59
N ASN A 477 -18.89 -34.29 29.58
CA ASN A 477 -17.92 -33.20 29.41
C ASN A 477 -16.51 -33.69 29.04
N TYR A 478 -16.30 -35.00 28.89
CA TYR A 478 -15.01 -35.64 28.59
C TYR A 478 -15.03 -36.53 27.34
N SER A 479 -16.10 -36.50 26.54
CA SER A 479 -16.10 -37.08 25.19
C SER A 479 -15.92 -35.97 24.15
N ASP A 480 -14.67 -35.54 24.00
CA ASP A 480 -14.03 -35.05 22.77
C ASP A 480 -12.52 -35.16 22.94
#